data_AF-A0A9W9UVG7-F1
#
_entry.id   AF-A0A9W9UVG7-F1
#
_cell.length_a   1.000
_cell.length_b   1.000
_cell.length_c   1.000
_cell.angle_alpha   90.00
_cell.angle_beta   90.00
_cell.angle_gamma   90.00
#
_symmetry.space_group_name_H-M   'P 1'
#
loop_
_entity.id
_entity.type
_entity.pdbx_description
1 polymer ?
#
loop_
_entity_poly.entity_id
_entity_poly.type
_entity_poly.pdbx_seq_one_letter_code
_entity_poly.pdbx_strand_id
1 'polypeptide(L)'
;MAETNLGLRRSYAQLFAQAALAAVETETDDLAPALSTNVPETDLSRREEQDGLHPQIPTELHPVLALVVLAIYEYCQRGNISRMRARGNQAITTAMDISIHSLDSTTTDYSEAQRRAWWMTIWVTYLSSSLHLSPWPIMMKAQEALFESNKMVQNIERLDETAVLSDFGTRIRTLDSNLVSLIGEADRHLLTTFDEEPEASIAQTMWMISRMFIHAARTRLHRFRAFMDIPLFLDKYCDLAAINSADFPHETSAPKWVTDCETSFPFTEQESSMICLKSSLVVTAIYRNLPHPNPLALAPSRSTTYPKTIPYFACSAMQSCYALLMLLHRLRASLATDRLADCYHLLNNPTPLSEIADAERLREELRHGVEILGRSLKSDVIFEGVGGMGREIEGAYLAAFPSCFEI
;
A
#
# COMPACT_ATOMS: atom_id res chain seq x y z
N MET A 1 15.71 12.09 -25.93
CA MET A 1 16.41 12.43 -24.67
C MET A 1 15.99 11.51 -23.50
N ALA A 2 14.70 11.19 -23.33
CA ALA A 2 14.26 10.22 -22.30
C ALA A 2 14.73 8.77 -22.57
N GLU A 3 14.65 8.28 -23.81
CA GLU A 3 15.09 6.93 -24.19
C GLU A 3 16.61 6.73 -24.07
N THR A 4 17.40 7.74 -24.42
CA THR A 4 18.86 7.73 -24.27
C THR A 4 19.27 7.68 -22.79
N ASN A 5 18.53 8.38 -21.91
CA ASN A 5 18.72 8.30 -20.46
C ASN A 5 18.31 6.92 -19.90
N LEU A 6 17.27 6.30 -20.46
CA LEU A 6 16.83 4.97 -20.06
C LEU A 6 17.88 3.91 -20.45
N GLY A 7 18.41 3.97 -21.67
CA GLY A 7 19.47 3.08 -22.13
C GLY A 7 20.73 3.17 -21.26
N LEU A 8 21.14 4.38 -20.90
CA LEU A 8 22.29 4.62 -20.04
C LEU A 8 22.07 4.08 -18.61
N ARG A 9 20.88 4.28 -18.02
CA ARG A 9 20.54 3.71 -16.71
C ARG A 9 20.61 2.18 -16.73
N ARG A 10 20.12 1.55 -17.80
CA ARG A 10 20.19 0.09 -17.97
C ARG A 10 21.63 -0.40 -18.10
N SER A 11 22.50 0.31 -18.82
CA SER A 11 23.92 -0.07 -18.92
C SER A 11 24.65 0.03 -17.58
N TYR A 12 24.43 1.10 -16.80
CA TYR A 12 25.01 1.21 -15.46
C TYR A 12 24.47 0.14 -14.52
N ALA A 13 23.16 -0.13 -14.53
CA ALA A 13 22.58 -1.19 -13.71
C ALA A 13 23.19 -2.57 -14.03
N GLN A 14 23.47 -2.84 -15.31
CA GLN A 14 24.15 -4.07 -15.73
C GLN A 14 25.60 -4.16 -15.24
N LEU A 15 26.34 -3.05 -15.26
CA LEU A 15 27.70 -2.99 -14.71
C LEU A 15 27.70 -3.23 -13.19
N PHE A 16 26.79 -2.58 -12.46
CA PHE A 16 26.65 -2.79 -11.01
C PHE A 16 26.23 -4.22 -10.69
N ALA A 17 25.32 -4.82 -11.46
CA ALA A 17 24.91 -6.20 -11.26
C ALA A 17 26.06 -7.20 -11.50
N GLN A 18 26.94 -6.93 -12.49
CA GLN A 18 28.12 -7.77 -12.73
C GLN A 18 29.16 -7.64 -11.61
N ALA A 19 29.43 -6.41 -11.16
CA ALA A 19 30.35 -6.15 -10.06
C ALA A 19 29.84 -6.78 -8.75
N ALA A 20 28.56 -6.60 -8.42
CA ALA A 20 27.94 -7.19 -7.24
C ALA A 20 27.98 -8.73 -7.28
N LEU A 21 27.77 -9.33 -8.45
CA LEU A 21 27.85 -10.77 -8.60
C LEU A 21 29.26 -11.32 -8.33
N ALA A 22 30.29 -10.66 -8.89
CA ALA A 22 31.68 -11.05 -8.65
C ALA A 22 32.09 -10.88 -7.18
N ALA A 23 31.61 -9.82 -6.53
CA ALA A 23 31.82 -9.60 -5.10
C ALA A 23 31.15 -10.69 -4.26
N VAL A 24 29.89 -11.04 -4.55
CA VAL A 24 29.17 -12.13 -3.86
C VAL A 24 29.91 -13.46 -3.94
N GLU A 25 30.47 -13.81 -5.11
CA GLU A 25 31.23 -15.06 -5.25
C GLU A 25 32.44 -15.07 -4.32
N THR A 26 33.15 -13.94 -4.21
CA THR A 26 34.32 -13.81 -3.31
C THR A 26 33.92 -13.82 -1.83
N GLU A 27 32.87 -13.08 -1.47
CA GLU A 27 32.39 -12.97 -0.08
C GLU A 27 31.75 -14.27 0.42
N THR A 28 31.11 -15.05 -0.47
CA THR A 28 30.51 -16.34 -0.09
C THR A 28 31.58 -17.40 0.16
N ASP A 29 32.69 -17.37 -0.59
CA ASP A 29 33.84 -18.25 -0.35
C ASP A 29 34.49 -17.95 1.01
N ASP A 30 34.57 -16.67 1.40
CA ASP A 30 35.08 -16.21 2.70
C ASP A 30 34.16 -16.61 3.89
N LEU A 31 32.87 -16.90 3.64
CA LEU A 31 31.89 -17.30 4.66
C LEU A 31 31.90 -18.80 5.01
N ALA A 32 32.50 -19.65 4.18
CA ALA A 32 32.54 -21.09 4.44
C ALA A 32 33.36 -21.39 5.71
N PRO A 33 32.93 -22.32 6.58
CA PRO A 33 33.64 -22.58 7.82
C PRO A 33 35.06 -23.06 7.51
N ALA A 34 36.03 -22.37 8.12
CA ALA A 34 37.45 -22.65 8.02
C ALA A 34 37.75 -24.14 8.26
N LEU A 35 37.95 -24.87 7.17
CA LEU A 35 38.81 -26.07 7.17
C LEU A 35 40.31 -25.68 7.15
N SER A 36 40.65 -24.39 7.25
CA SER A 36 42.03 -23.90 7.30
C SER A 36 42.32 -23.16 8.61
N THR A 37 42.96 -23.90 9.50
CA THR A 37 43.88 -23.46 10.57
C THR A 37 44.51 -22.07 10.39
N ASN A 38 44.45 -21.29 11.47
CA ASN A 38 45.40 -20.24 11.89
C ASN A 38 45.50 -18.96 11.03
N VAL A 39 44.50 -18.07 11.12
CA VAL A 39 44.67 -16.64 10.77
C VAL A 39 44.79 -15.84 12.08
N PRO A 40 45.79 -14.94 12.24
CA PRO A 40 45.95 -14.14 13.46
C PRO A 40 44.79 -13.15 13.64
N GLU A 41 44.21 -13.09 14.85
CA GLU A 41 43.08 -12.23 15.26
C GLU A 41 43.25 -10.72 14.97
N THR A 42 44.48 -10.26 14.71
CA THR A 42 44.82 -8.86 14.44
C THR A 42 44.45 -8.35 13.04
N ASP A 43 44.19 -9.21 12.05
CA ASP A 43 43.80 -8.77 10.69
C ASP A 43 42.27 -8.71 10.46
N LEU A 44 41.48 -9.43 11.27
CA LEU A 44 40.01 -9.43 11.19
C LEU A 44 39.43 -8.10 11.70
N SER A 45 39.93 -7.62 12.84
CA SER A 45 39.51 -6.36 13.47
C SER A 45 39.76 -5.12 12.61
N ARG A 46 40.75 -5.16 11.72
CA ARG A 46 41.09 -4.02 10.84
C ARG A 46 40.26 -3.97 9.55
N ARG A 47 39.62 -5.08 9.17
CA ARG A 47 38.71 -5.18 8.00
C ARG A 47 37.28 -4.78 8.39
N GLU A 48 36.89 -5.03 9.65
CA GLU A 48 35.57 -4.71 10.21
C GLU A 48 35.30 -3.19 10.36
N GLU A 49 36.34 -2.37 10.58
CA GLU A 49 36.17 -0.94 10.88
C GLU A 49 35.94 -0.03 9.66
N GLN A 50 36.11 -0.51 8.41
CA GLN A 50 36.22 0.40 7.25
C GLN A 50 35.24 0.20 6.07
N ASP A 51 34.44 -0.86 6.00
CA ASP A 51 33.69 -1.17 4.76
C ASP A 51 32.22 -1.68 4.96
N GLY A 52 31.62 -1.41 6.11
CA GLY A 52 30.21 -1.74 6.34
C GLY A 52 29.25 -0.82 5.58
N LEU A 53 28.27 -1.37 4.84
CA LEU A 53 27.21 -0.57 4.19
C LEU A 53 26.41 0.27 5.19
N HIS A 54 26.24 -0.25 6.41
CA HIS A 54 25.53 0.39 7.50
C HIS A 54 25.98 -0.20 8.85
N PRO A 55 26.13 0.59 9.92
CA PRO A 55 26.63 0.12 11.21
C PRO A 55 25.75 -0.95 11.90
N GLN A 56 24.49 -1.07 11.49
CA GLN A 56 23.55 -2.09 12.00
C GLN A 56 23.38 -3.29 11.05
N ILE A 57 24.21 -3.41 10.01
CA ILE A 57 24.19 -4.55 9.08
C ILE A 57 25.55 -5.24 9.20
N PRO A 58 25.60 -6.46 9.75
CA PRO A 58 26.84 -7.22 9.82
C PRO A 58 27.27 -7.66 8.42
N THR A 59 28.57 -7.70 8.18
CA THR A 59 29.17 -7.94 6.84
C THR A 59 28.76 -9.27 6.24
N GLU A 60 28.46 -10.27 7.06
CA GLU A 60 28.01 -11.59 6.67
C GLU A 60 26.63 -11.57 5.96
N LEU A 61 25.83 -10.51 6.16
CA LEU A 61 24.56 -10.33 5.44
C LEU A 61 24.73 -9.75 4.04
N HIS A 62 25.86 -9.11 3.73
CA HIS A 62 26.09 -8.47 2.43
C HIS A 62 25.84 -9.40 1.24
N PRO A 63 26.40 -10.64 1.19
CA PRO A 63 26.18 -11.51 0.03
C PRO A 63 24.72 -11.96 -0.09
N VAL A 64 24.03 -12.20 1.03
CA VAL A 64 22.60 -12.55 1.04
C VAL A 64 21.77 -11.39 0.46
N LEU A 65 21.97 -10.17 0.95
CA LEU A 65 21.24 -8.99 0.50
C LEU A 65 21.54 -8.66 -0.98
N ALA A 66 22.80 -8.79 -1.40
CA ALA A 66 23.20 -8.60 -2.78
C ALA A 66 22.52 -9.62 -3.70
N LEU A 67 22.45 -10.90 -3.31
CA LEU A 67 21.73 -11.93 -4.07
C LEU A 67 20.22 -11.67 -4.17
N VAL A 68 19.60 -11.19 -3.10
CA VAL A 68 18.18 -10.75 -3.11
C VAL A 68 17.96 -9.63 -4.13
N VAL A 69 18.81 -8.60 -4.11
CA VAL A 69 18.73 -7.48 -5.06
C VAL A 69 19.00 -7.95 -6.50
N LEU A 70 19.98 -8.83 -6.70
CA LEU A 70 20.30 -9.42 -8.00
C LEU A 70 19.14 -10.27 -8.55
N ALA A 71 18.45 -11.02 -7.69
CA ALA A 71 17.26 -11.78 -8.09
C ALA A 71 16.16 -10.85 -8.61
N ILE A 72 15.87 -9.77 -7.87
CA ILE A 72 14.90 -8.74 -8.29
C ILE A 72 15.34 -8.08 -9.60
N TYR A 73 16.62 -7.77 -9.75
CA TYR A 73 17.20 -7.22 -10.97
C TYR A 73 17.00 -8.14 -12.19
N GLU A 74 17.32 -9.43 -12.06
CA GLU A 74 17.17 -10.42 -13.13
C GLU A 74 15.72 -10.50 -13.63
N TYR A 75 14.76 -10.35 -12.72
CA TYR A 75 13.35 -10.28 -13.08
C TYR A 75 12.95 -8.91 -13.66
N CYS A 76 13.04 -7.83 -12.88
CA CYS A 76 12.49 -6.52 -13.25
C CYS A 76 13.20 -5.88 -14.44
N GLN A 77 14.53 -6.04 -14.54
CA GLN A 77 15.33 -5.37 -15.56
C GLN A 77 15.59 -6.25 -16.79
N ARG A 78 15.65 -7.57 -16.61
CA ARG A 78 16.00 -8.52 -17.67
C ARG A 78 14.90 -9.50 -18.05
N GLY A 79 13.81 -9.58 -17.30
CA GLY A 79 12.71 -10.52 -17.54
C GLY A 79 13.10 -11.98 -17.38
N ASN A 80 14.24 -12.29 -16.73
CA ASN A 80 14.78 -13.64 -16.65
C ASN A 80 14.42 -14.32 -15.34
N ILE A 81 13.25 -14.99 -15.33
CA ILE A 81 12.73 -15.71 -14.16
C ILE A 81 13.66 -16.85 -13.74
N SER A 82 14.29 -17.55 -14.69
CA SER A 82 15.23 -18.64 -14.38
C SER A 82 16.44 -18.14 -13.59
N ARG A 83 17.01 -16.99 -13.99
CA ARG A 83 18.12 -16.36 -13.27
C ARG A 83 17.67 -15.76 -11.93
N MET A 84 16.48 -15.17 -11.86
CA MET A 84 15.90 -14.76 -10.57
C MET A 84 15.84 -15.95 -9.59
N ARG A 85 15.31 -17.10 -10.03
CA ARG A 85 15.24 -18.32 -9.21
C ARG A 85 16.62 -18.81 -8.79
N ALA A 86 17.58 -18.85 -9.71
CA ALA A 86 18.94 -19.25 -9.38
C ALA A 86 19.57 -18.35 -8.30
N ARG A 87 19.38 -17.03 -8.40
CA ARG A 87 19.88 -16.08 -7.40
C ARG A 87 19.13 -16.16 -6.06
N GLY A 88 17.80 -16.32 -6.08
CA GLY A 88 17.01 -16.54 -4.87
C GLY A 88 17.41 -17.83 -4.13
N ASN A 89 17.62 -18.92 -4.87
CA ASN A 89 18.09 -20.20 -4.32
C ASN A 89 19.53 -20.12 -3.78
N GLN A 90 20.38 -19.29 -4.39
CA GLN A 90 21.69 -19.00 -3.83
C GLN A 90 21.55 -18.20 -2.53
N ALA A 91 20.71 -17.16 -2.51
CA ALA A 91 20.48 -16.34 -1.32
C ALA A 91 19.97 -17.14 -0.13
N ILE A 92 18.99 -18.04 -0.35
CA ILE A 92 18.42 -18.86 0.73
C ILE A 92 19.45 -19.85 1.28
N THR A 93 20.27 -20.46 0.41
CA THR A 93 21.36 -21.36 0.83
C THR A 93 22.37 -20.59 1.68
N THR A 94 22.88 -19.46 1.18
CA THR A 94 23.84 -18.62 1.94
C THR A 94 23.25 -18.16 3.26
N ALA A 95 21.97 -17.77 3.30
CA ALA A 95 21.28 -17.39 4.54
C ALA A 95 21.15 -18.55 5.54
N MET A 96 20.93 -19.78 5.06
CA MET A 96 20.90 -20.96 5.91
C MET A 96 22.29 -21.31 6.44
N ASP A 97 23.33 -21.16 5.63
CA ASP A 97 24.73 -21.43 6.02
C ASP A 97 25.17 -20.53 7.19
N ILE A 98 24.78 -19.25 7.18
CA ILE A 98 25.01 -18.31 8.30
C ILE A 98 23.93 -18.38 9.40
N SER A 99 23.03 -19.37 9.34
CA SER A 99 22.02 -19.68 10.38
C SER A 99 21.06 -18.54 10.75
N ILE A 100 20.80 -17.57 9.86
CA ILE A 100 19.88 -16.45 10.16
C ILE A 100 18.39 -16.86 10.19
N HIS A 101 18.08 -18.10 9.81
CA HIS A 101 16.75 -18.70 9.90
C HIS A 101 16.42 -19.20 11.31
N SER A 102 17.42 -19.40 12.17
CA SER A 102 17.31 -20.01 13.50
C SER A 102 17.92 -19.10 14.57
N LEU A 103 17.53 -17.83 14.58
CA LEU A 103 18.02 -16.87 15.59
C LEU A 103 17.45 -17.22 16.97
N ASP A 104 18.34 -17.29 17.96
CA ASP A 104 17.97 -17.50 19.35
C ASP A 104 17.13 -16.33 19.89
N SER A 105 16.42 -16.57 21.00
CA SER A 105 15.63 -15.52 21.68
C SER A 105 16.45 -14.34 22.21
N THR A 106 17.78 -14.45 22.22
CA THR A 106 18.71 -13.39 22.60
C THR A 106 18.73 -12.32 21.50
N THR A 107 18.14 -11.16 21.77
CA THR A 107 18.15 -10.04 20.84
C THR A 107 19.50 -9.33 20.88
N THR A 108 20.21 -9.36 19.77
CA THR A 108 21.44 -8.59 19.49
C THR A 108 21.11 -7.34 18.68
N ASP A 109 22.05 -6.39 18.60
CA ASP A 109 21.90 -5.18 17.79
C ASP A 109 21.69 -5.46 16.29
N TYR A 110 22.11 -6.64 15.82
CA TYR A 110 21.98 -7.09 14.42
C TYR A 110 20.77 -8.00 14.16
N SER A 111 20.07 -8.45 15.21
CA SER A 111 18.97 -9.42 15.10
C SER A 111 17.87 -8.97 14.15
N GLU A 112 17.55 -7.67 14.15
CA GLU A 112 16.53 -7.12 13.26
C GLU A 112 16.96 -7.15 11.79
N ALA A 113 18.23 -6.80 11.49
CA ALA A 113 18.77 -6.87 10.14
C ALA A 113 18.77 -8.31 9.61
N GLN A 114 19.15 -9.27 10.45
CA GLN A 114 19.15 -10.71 10.13
C GLN A 114 17.73 -11.22 9.84
N ARG A 115 16.74 -10.89 10.69
CA ARG A 115 15.33 -11.25 10.45
C ARG A 115 14.80 -10.67 9.15
N ARG A 116 15.09 -9.39 8.86
CA ARG A 116 14.68 -8.75 7.60
C ARG A 116 15.32 -9.42 6.40
N ALA A 117 16.63 -9.69 6.46
CA ALA A 117 17.35 -10.39 5.39
C ALA A 117 16.73 -11.77 5.12
N TRP A 118 16.44 -12.54 6.16
CA TRP A 118 15.75 -13.83 6.05
C TRP A 118 14.38 -13.70 5.37
N TRP A 119 13.51 -12.81 5.87
CA TRP A 119 12.16 -12.67 5.33
C TRP A 119 12.14 -12.08 3.91
N MET A 120 13.05 -11.17 3.57
CA MET A 120 13.22 -10.70 2.20
C MET A 120 13.64 -11.84 1.26
N THR A 121 14.55 -12.71 1.72
CA THR A 121 15.03 -13.87 0.95
C THR A 121 13.92 -14.88 0.71
N ILE A 122 13.16 -15.23 1.75
CA ILE A 122 11.98 -16.10 1.65
C ILE A 122 10.95 -15.51 0.70
N TRP A 123 10.64 -14.21 0.85
CA TRP A 123 9.67 -13.54 -0.01
C TRP A 123 10.07 -13.55 -1.49
N VAL A 124 11.31 -13.18 -1.83
CA VAL A 124 11.80 -13.20 -3.22
C VAL A 124 11.78 -14.62 -3.80
N THR A 125 12.18 -15.61 -3.00
CA THR A 125 12.21 -17.02 -3.43
C THR A 125 10.79 -17.52 -3.72
N TYR A 126 9.85 -17.28 -2.81
CA TYR A 126 8.45 -17.67 -2.97
C TYR A 126 7.75 -16.92 -4.11
N LEU A 127 8.05 -15.62 -4.24
CA LEU A 127 7.56 -14.83 -5.37
C LEU A 127 7.97 -15.47 -6.70
N SER A 128 9.22 -15.93 -6.83
CA SER A 128 9.74 -16.51 -8.07
C SER A 128 9.01 -17.79 -8.52
N SER A 129 8.42 -18.55 -7.59
CA SER A 129 7.51 -19.66 -7.90
C SER A 129 6.13 -19.17 -8.34
N SER A 130 5.62 -18.09 -7.74
CA SER A 130 4.25 -17.59 -7.95
C SER A 130 4.09 -16.60 -9.11
N LEU A 131 5.18 -16.14 -9.77
CA LEU A 131 5.11 -15.18 -10.88
C LEU A 131 4.25 -15.63 -12.08
N HIS A 132 4.01 -16.94 -12.22
CA HIS A 132 3.19 -17.50 -13.29
C HIS A 132 1.68 -17.36 -13.01
N LEU A 133 1.30 -17.04 -11.77
CA LEU A 133 -0.10 -16.86 -11.39
C LEU A 133 -0.69 -15.64 -12.09
N SER A 134 -1.86 -15.83 -12.69
CA SER A 134 -2.53 -14.79 -13.49
C SER A 134 -2.78 -13.45 -12.79
N PRO A 135 -2.95 -13.35 -11.45
CA PRO A 135 -3.10 -12.06 -10.77
C PRO A 135 -1.83 -11.20 -10.74
N TRP A 136 -0.64 -11.78 -10.90
CA TRP A 136 0.62 -11.04 -10.78
C TRP A 136 0.77 -9.88 -11.80
N PRO A 137 0.53 -10.08 -13.11
CA PRO A 137 0.53 -8.98 -14.07
C PRO A 137 -0.41 -7.83 -13.72
N ILE A 138 -1.59 -8.14 -13.17
CA ILE A 138 -2.57 -7.12 -12.75
C ILE A 138 -2.05 -6.36 -11.55
N MET A 139 -1.46 -7.05 -10.58
CA MET A 139 -0.87 -6.40 -9.41
C MET A 139 0.20 -5.38 -9.80
N MET A 140 1.07 -5.73 -10.77
CA MET A 140 2.10 -4.83 -11.28
C MET A 140 1.51 -3.60 -11.98
N LYS A 141 0.52 -3.80 -12.88
CA LYS A 141 -0.19 -2.69 -13.52
C LYS A 141 -0.93 -1.81 -12.50
N ALA A 142 -1.53 -2.42 -11.49
CA ALA A 142 -2.24 -1.72 -10.42
C ALA A 142 -1.30 -0.87 -9.56
N GLN A 143 -0.09 -1.38 -9.27
CA GLN A 143 0.94 -0.65 -8.54
C GLN A 143 1.47 0.53 -9.36
N GLU A 144 1.67 0.36 -10.67
CA GLU A 144 2.03 1.46 -11.58
C GLU A 144 0.93 2.53 -11.62
N ALA A 145 -0.33 2.14 -11.74
CA ALA A 145 -1.46 3.07 -11.72
C ALA A 145 -1.59 3.82 -10.37
N LEU A 146 -1.32 3.13 -9.26
CA LEU A 146 -1.26 3.74 -7.93
C LEU A 146 -0.12 4.76 -7.82
N PHE A 147 1.06 4.44 -8.36
CA PHE A 147 2.18 5.37 -8.41
C PHE A 147 1.87 6.62 -9.23
N GLU A 148 1.28 6.46 -10.43
CA GLU A 148 0.89 7.60 -11.26
C GLU A 148 -0.22 8.44 -10.63
N SER A 149 -1.17 7.83 -9.91
CA SER A 149 -2.17 8.55 -9.11
C SER A 149 -1.51 9.38 -8.00
N ASN A 150 -0.55 8.80 -7.25
CA ASN A 150 0.21 9.53 -6.24
C ASN A 150 0.96 10.73 -6.83
N LYS A 151 1.62 10.54 -7.98
CA LYS A 151 2.34 11.61 -8.67
C LYS A 151 1.39 12.70 -9.15
N MET A 152 0.20 12.35 -9.62
CA MET A 152 -0.83 13.33 -9.99
C MET A 152 -1.21 14.20 -8.80
N VAL A 153 -1.51 13.57 -7.66
CA VAL A 153 -1.85 14.25 -6.41
C VAL A 153 -0.75 15.17 -5.91
N GLN A 154 0.51 14.70 -5.91
CA GLN A 154 1.63 15.56 -5.50
C GLN A 154 1.82 16.77 -6.41
N ASN A 155 1.47 16.69 -7.70
CA ASN A 155 1.52 17.85 -8.58
C ASN A 155 0.41 18.86 -8.26
N ILE A 156 -0.75 18.39 -7.79
CA ILE A 156 -1.85 19.25 -7.31
C ILE A 156 -1.43 19.95 -6.01
N GLU A 157 -0.87 19.21 -5.05
CA GLU A 157 -0.43 19.75 -3.75
C GLU A 157 0.76 20.72 -3.87
N ARG A 158 1.59 20.61 -4.92
CA ARG A 158 2.74 21.47 -5.19
C ARG A 158 2.45 22.60 -6.18
N LEU A 159 1.19 22.76 -6.60
CA LEU A 159 0.82 23.77 -7.57
C LEU A 159 0.97 25.17 -6.94
N ASP A 160 1.99 25.91 -7.35
CA ASP A 160 2.17 27.31 -6.97
C ASP A 160 1.18 28.21 -7.74
N GLU A 161 0.89 29.43 -7.26
CA GLU A 161 -0.10 30.34 -7.86
C GLU A 161 0.15 30.65 -9.36
N THR A 162 1.34 30.35 -9.89
CA THR A 162 1.77 30.66 -11.25
C THR A 162 1.76 29.47 -12.21
N ALA A 163 1.44 28.25 -11.76
CA ALA A 163 1.57 27.04 -12.57
C ALA A 163 0.30 26.77 -13.42
N VAL A 164 0.45 26.82 -14.75
CA VAL A 164 -0.63 26.50 -15.70
C VAL A 164 -0.85 24.98 -15.77
N LEU A 165 -2.07 24.52 -15.45
CA LEU A 165 -2.53 23.13 -15.52
C LEU A 165 -2.78 22.63 -16.96
N SER A 166 -1.91 22.96 -17.92
CA SER A 166 -2.08 22.47 -19.30
C SER A 166 -2.07 20.93 -19.32
N ASP A 167 -3.10 20.33 -19.92
CA ASP A 167 -3.30 18.87 -20.04
C ASP A 167 -3.70 18.11 -18.75
N PHE A 168 -3.93 18.81 -17.64
CA PHE A 168 -4.29 18.17 -16.36
C PHE A 168 -5.57 17.32 -16.44
N GLY A 169 -6.65 17.89 -16.98
CA GLY A 169 -7.92 17.19 -17.12
C GLY A 169 -7.86 15.98 -18.09
N THR A 170 -7.04 16.05 -19.14
CA THR A 170 -6.79 14.90 -20.02
C THR A 170 -6.10 13.78 -19.27
N ARG A 171 -5.03 14.08 -18.53
CA ARG A 171 -4.27 13.08 -17.79
C ARG A 171 -5.12 12.39 -16.71
N ILE A 172 -5.99 13.14 -16.02
CA ILE A 172 -6.96 12.55 -15.08
C ILE A 172 -7.91 11.59 -15.81
N ARG A 173 -8.48 11.99 -16.96
CA ARG A 173 -9.35 11.10 -17.76
C ARG A 173 -8.64 9.84 -18.22
N THR A 174 -7.42 9.97 -18.72
CA THR A 174 -6.62 8.83 -19.17
C THR A 174 -6.31 7.89 -18.01
N LEU A 175 -5.95 8.42 -16.85
CA LEU A 175 -5.64 7.62 -15.67
C LEU A 175 -6.89 6.93 -15.11
N ASP A 176 -8.04 7.62 -14.99
CA ASP A 176 -9.30 6.97 -14.56
C ASP A 176 -9.75 5.90 -15.56
N SER A 177 -9.63 6.16 -16.87
CA SER A 177 -9.94 5.16 -17.90
C SER A 177 -9.07 3.91 -17.79
N ASN A 178 -7.77 4.08 -17.49
CA ASN A 178 -6.87 2.97 -17.21
C ASN A 178 -7.32 2.21 -15.94
N LEU A 179 -7.63 2.91 -14.85
CA LEU A 179 -8.12 2.30 -13.62
C LEU A 179 -9.42 1.50 -13.84
N VAL A 180 -10.37 2.04 -14.60
CA VAL A 180 -11.61 1.33 -14.99
C VAL A 180 -11.30 0.07 -15.80
N SER A 181 -10.35 0.16 -16.75
CA SER A 181 -9.91 -1.00 -17.53
C SER A 181 -9.33 -2.09 -16.63
N LEU A 182 -8.49 -1.70 -15.66
CA LEU A 182 -7.90 -2.62 -14.68
C LEU A 182 -8.92 -3.24 -13.74
N ILE A 183 -9.97 -2.50 -13.32
CA ILE A 183 -11.11 -3.07 -12.57
C ILE A 183 -11.76 -4.17 -13.42
N GLY A 184 -12.06 -3.89 -14.69
CA GLY A 184 -12.65 -4.88 -15.60
C GLY A 184 -11.73 -6.09 -15.84
N GLU A 185 -10.41 -5.90 -15.87
CA GLU A 185 -9.44 -7.00 -15.94
C GLU A 185 -9.46 -7.84 -14.66
N ALA A 186 -9.39 -7.20 -13.48
CA ALA A 186 -9.40 -7.88 -12.20
C ALA A 186 -10.71 -8.64 -11.92
N ASP A 187 -11.87 -8.09 -12.28
CA ASP A 187 -13.16 -8.73 -12.05
C ASP A 187 -13.38 -9.97 -12.94
N ARG A 188 -12.74 -10.05 -14.12
CA ARG A 188 -12.74 -11.27 -14.94
C ARG A 188 -12.04 -12.44 -14.24
N HIS A 189 -11.02 -12.18 -13.43
CA HIS A 189 -10.31 -13.21 -12.66
C HIS A 189 -11.09 -13.70 -11.44
N LEU A 190 -12.06 -12.93 -10.94
CA LEU A 190 -12.96 -13.42 -9.90
C LEU A 190 -13.82 -14.59 -10.41
N LEU A 191 -14.15 -14.60 -11.70
CA LEU A 191 -15.01 -15.61 -12.33
C LEU A 191 -14.25 -16.92 -12.64
N THR A 192 -12.93 -16.89 -12.67
CA THR A 192 -12.09 -18.09 -12.70
C THR A 192 -11.87 -18.53 -11.25
N THR A 193 -12.70 -19.46 -10.77
CA THR A 193 -12.61 -19.99 -9.39
C THR A 193 -11.16 -20.36 -9.05
N PHE A 194 -10.67 -19.88 -7.91
CA PHE A 194 -9.44 -20.37 -7.32
C PHE A 194 -9.75 -21.76 -6.75
N ASP A 195 -9.23 -22.83 -7.37
CA ASP A 195 -9.38 -24.22 -6.87
C ASP A 195 -8.85 -24.35 -5.42
N GLU A 196 -9.08 -25.44 -4.70
CA GLU A 196 -8.62 -25.59 -3.29
C GLU A 196 -7.09 -25.76 -3.12
N GLU A 197 -6.31 -25.53 -4.16
CA GLU A 197 -4.85 -25.69 -4.14
C GLU A 197 -4.17 -24.57 -3.33
N PRO A 198 -3.02 -24.83 -2.68
CA PRO A 198 -2.27 -23.83 -1.92
C PRO A 198 -1.93 -22.58 -2.75
N GLU A 199 -1.65 -22.77 -4.05
CA GLU A 199 -1.38 -21.69 -5.00
C GLU A 199 -2.59 -20.79 -5.25
N ALA A 200 -3.80 -21.34 -5.11
CA ALA A 200 -5.02 -20.61 -5.34
C ALA A 200 -5.30 -19.61 -4.21
N SER A 201 -4.95 -19.93 -2.97
CA SER A 201 -5.00 -18.99 -1.85
C SER A 201 -4.05 -17.79 -2.05
N ILE A 202 -2.85 -18.05 -2.57
CA ILE A 202 -1.90 -17.00 -2.96
C ILE A 202 -2.49 -16.14 -4.08
N ALA A 203 -3.01 -16.79 -5.13
CA ALA A 203 -3.60 -16.11 -6.27
C ALA A 203 -4.80 -15.23 -5.85
N GLN A 204 -5.67 -15.75 -4.97
CA GLN A 204 -6.79 -15.01 -4.40
C GLN A 204 -6.31 -13.79 -3.61
N THR A 205 -5.30 -13.97 -2.75
CA THR A 205 -4.73 -12.87 -1.96
C THR A 205 -4.10 -11.80 -2.86
N MET A 206 -3.33 -12.22 -3.88
CA MET A 206 -2.75 -11.31 -4.88
C MET A 206 -3.82 -10.56 -5.66
N TRP A 207 -4.92 -11.22 -6.02
CA TRP A 207 -6.07 -10.60 -6.68
C TRP A 207 -6.73 -9.54 -5.78
N MET A 208 -6.94 -9.86 -4.50
CA MET A 208 -7.48 -8.90 -3.52
C MET A 208 -6.58 -7.67 -3.37
N ILE A 209 -5.26 -7.88 -3.24
CA ILE A 209 -4.28 -6.80 -3.15
C ILE A 209 -4.28 -5.94 -4.43
N SER A 210 -4.36 -6.57 -5.60
CA SER A 210 -4.45 -5.86 -6.88
C SER A 210 -5.67 -4.94 -6.94
N ARG A 211 -6.84 -5.45 -6.55
CA ARG A 211 -8.08 -4.64 -6.49
C ARG A 211 -7.97 -3.51 -5.47
N MET A 212 -7.35 -3.78 -4.32
CA MET A 212 -7.10 -2.75 -3.32
C MET A 212 -6.24 -1.62 -3.87
N PHE A 213 -5.16 -1.91 -4.61
CA PHE A 213 -4.36 -0.87 -5.25
C PHE A 213 -5.14 -0.07 -6.28
N ILE A 214 -5.92 -0.73 -7.13
CA ILE A 214 -6.74 -0.04 -8.15
C ILE A 214 -7.73 0.93 -7.48
N HIS A 215 -8.45 0.47 -6.45
CA HIS A 215 -9.42 1.30 -5.74
C HIS A 215 -8.77 2.38 -4.86
N ALA A 216 -7.63 2.11 -4.23
CA ALA A 216 -6.87 3.12 -3.51
C ALA A 216 -6.38 4.24 -4.47
N ALA A 217 -5.86 3.86 -5.64
CA ALA A 217 -5.45 4.79 -6.68
C ALA A 217 -6.62 5.65 -7.17
N ARG A 218 -7.79 5.03 -7.35
CA ARG A 218 -9.00 5.70 -7.81
C ARG A 218 -9.59 6.66 -6.77
N THR A 219 -9.70 6.23 -5.50
CA THR A 219 -10.08 7.13 -4.40
C THR A 219 -9.12 8.32 -4.32
N ARG A 220 -7.81 8.07 -4.43
CA ARG A 220 -6.80 9.14 -4.37
C ARG A 220 -6.90 10.15 -5.52
N LEU A 221 -7.27 9.70 -6.71
CA LEU A 221 -7.48 10.57 -7.87
C LEU A 221 -8.73 11.44 -7.72
N HIS A 222 -9.82 10.89 -7.18
CA HIS A 222 -11.12 11.56 -7.12
C HIS A 222 -11.39 12.31 -5.81
N ARG A 223 -10.66 12.03 -4.72
CA ARG A 223 -10.92 12.64 -3.40
C ARG A 223 -10.91 14.17 -3.41
N PHE A 224 -10.03 14.77 -4.21
CA PHE A 224 -9.96 16.23 -4.32
C PHE A 224 -11.28 16.75 -4.88
N ARG A 225 -11.65 16.31 -6.09
CA ARG A 225 -12.91 16.73 -6.70
C ARG A 225 -14.15 16.37 -5.88
N ALA A 226 -14.13 15.24 -5.17
CA ALA A 226 -15.24 14.78 -4.35
C ALA A 226 -15.47 15.66 -3.11
N PHE A 227 -14.42 16.26 -2.55
CA PHE A 227 -14.42 16.85 -1.20
C PHE A 227 -13.71 18.22 -1.13
N MET A 228 -13.63 18.97 -2.25
CA MET A 228 -13.02 20.31 -2.28
C MET A 228 -13.71 21.29 -1.32
N ASP A 229 -15.00 21.07 -1.07
CA ASP A 229 -15.87 21.82 -0.18
C ASP A 229 -15.57 21.60 1.32
N ILE A 230 -14.75 20.59 1.65
CA ILE A 230 -14.42 20.24 3.03
C ILE A 230 -12.95 20.62 3.30
N PRO A 231 -12.67 21.65 4.14
CA PRO A 231 -11.33 22.27 4.28
C PRO A 231 -10.19 21.37 4.75
N LEU A 232 -10.43 20.13 5.16
CA LEU A 232 -9.41 19.18 5.64
C LEU A 232 -8.32 18.89 4.60
N PHE A 233 -8.59 19.15 3.31
CA PHE A 233 -7.63 18.96 2.23
C PHE A 233 -6.79 20.19 1.88
N LEU A 234 -7.15 21.36 2.40
CA LEU A 234 -6.45 22.61 2.12
C LEU A 234 -5.30 22.87 3.10
N ASP A 235 -5.40 22.31 4.31
CA ASP A 235 -4.41 22.51 5.36
C ASP A 235 -3.64 21.24 5.72
N LYS A 236 -2.41 21.41 6.24
CA LYS A 236 -1.42 20.35 6.54
C LYS A 236 -1.83 19.33 7.62
N TYR A 237 -3.11 19.25 7.97
CA TYR A 237 -3.58 18.47 9.12
C TYR A 237 -4.58 17.41 8.66
N CYS A 238 -4.12 16.16 8.62
CA CYS A 238 -5.00 15.00 8.80
C CYS A 238 -5.45 14.96 10.27
N ASP A 239 -6.20 15.97 10.71
CA ASP A 239 -6.88 15.89 11.99
C ASP A 239 -8.32 15.45 11.71
N LEU A 240 -8.55 14.14 11.73
CA LEU A 240 -9.90 13.59 11.57
C LEU A 240 -10.83 13.97 12.74
N ALA A 241 -10.30 14.32 13.92
CA ALA A 241 -11.12 14.71 15.07
C ALA A 241 -11.69 16.12 14.91
N ALA A 242 -10.96 16.98 14.19
CA ALA A 242 -11.34 18.33 13.81
C ALA A 242 -12.65 18.43 12.99
N ILE A 243 -13.05 17.35 12.31
CA ILE A 243 -14.29 17.25 11.51
C ILE A 243 -15.55 17.62 12.33
N ASN A 244 -15.51 17.43 13.65
CA ASN A 244 -16.65 17.62 14.54
C ASN A 244 -16.54 18.87 15.45
N SER A 245 -15.54 19.72 15.24
CA SER A 245 -15.35 20.97 15.98
C SER A 245 -16.21 22.10 15.39
N ALA A 246 -17.06 22.73 16.22
CA ALA A 246 -17.88 23.87 15.83
C ALA A 246 -17.06 25.15 15.50
N ASP A 247 -15.78 25.19 15.86
CA ASP A 247 -14.90 26.36 15.75
C ASP A 247 -13.86 26.25 14.61
N PHE A 248 -14.12 25.45 13.56
CA PHE A 248 -13.16 25.31 12.46
C PHE A 248 -13.06 26.61 11.62
N PRO A 249 -11.86 27.13 11.32
CA PRO A 249 -11.71 28.37 10.58
C PRO A 249 -12.24 28.20 9.15
N HIS A 250 -13.35 28.90 8.87
CA HIS A 250 -13.79 29.14 7.50
C HIS A 250 -12.81 30.13 6.84
N GLU A 251 -11.73 29.63 6.24
CA GLU A 251 -10.96 30.45 5.31
C GLU A 251 -11.90 30.91 4.18
N THR A 252 -12.01 32.23 4.04
CA THR A 252 -13.10 32.88 3.31
C THR A 252 -12.81 33.02 1.81
N SER A 253 -11.65 32.52 1.33
CA SER A 253 -11.28 32.52 -0.07
C SER A 253 -10.57 31.23 -0.45
N ALA A 254 -11.18 30.43 -1.32
CA ALA A 254 -10.53 29.28 -1.93
C ALA A 254 -9.26 29.76 -2.69
N PRO A 255 -8.09 29.11 -2.49
CA PRO A 255 -6.88 29.43 -3.25
C PRO A 255 -7.13 29.41 -4.77
N LYS A 256 -6.43 30.24 -5.56
CA LYS A 256 -6.61 30.29 -7.03
C LYS A 256 -6.51 28.91 -7.72
N TRP A 257 -5.64 28.02 -7.22
CA TRP A 257 -5.50 26.66 -7.73
C TRP A 257 -6.76 25.81 -7.52
N VAL A 258 -7.59 26.11 -6.52
CA VAL A 258 -8.90 25.47 -6.30
C VAL A 258 -9.85 25.89 -7.42
N THR A 259 -9.94 27.18 -7.76
CA THR A 259 -10.79 27.68 -8.86
C THR A 259 -10.33 27.17 -10.23
N ASP A 260 -9.01 27.09 -10.46
CA ASP A 260 -8.44 26.53 -11.69
C ASP A 260 -8.64 25.01 -11.78
N CYS A 261 -8.59 24.30 -10.65
CA CYS A 261 -8.90 22.87 -10.56
C CYS A 261 -10.39 22.61 -10.80
N GLU A 262 -11.30 23.42 -10.25
CA GLU A 262 -12.75 23.31 -10.47
C GLU A 262 -13.14 23.40 -11.94
N THR A 263 -12.48 24.28 -12.70
CA THR A 263 -12.74 24.45 -14.13
C THR A 263 -12.03 23.42 -15.01
N SER A 264 -10.92 22.84 -14.52
CA SER A 264 -10.08 21.91 -15.29
C SER A 264 -10.34 20.43 -14.98
N PHE A 265 -10.99 20.10 -13.86
CA PHE A 265 -11.25 18.72 -13.47
C PHE A 265 -12.32 18.09 -14.40
N PRO A 266 -12.07 16.92 -14.98
CA PRO A 266 -12.91 16.37 -16.03
C PRO A 266 -14.18 15.66 -15.55
N PHE A 267 -14.35 15.52 -14.23
CA PHE A 267 -15.49 14.91 -13.58
C PHE A 267 -16.19 15.92 -12.67
N THR A 268 -17.49 15.73 -12.48
CA THR A 268 -18.27 16.47 -11.50
C THR A 268 -17.93 16.03 -10.07
N GLU A 269 -18.28 16.86 -9.09
CA GLU A 269 -18.20 16.52 -7.67
C GLU A 269 -19.06 15.28 -7.36
N GLN A 270 -20.26 15.20 -7.92
CA GLN A 270 -21.19 14.08 -7.73
C GLN A 270 -20.61 12.76 -8.27
N GLU A 271 -20.06 12.77 -9.49
CA GLU A 271 -19.39 11.59 -10.06
C GLU A 271 -18.21 11.15 -9.20
N SER A 272 -17.38 12.09 -8.77
CA SER A 272 -16.18 11.79 -7.97
C SER A 272 -16.54 11.28 -6.57
N SER A 273 -17.59 11.82 -5.95
CA SER A 273 -18.11 11.37 -4.65
C SER A 273 -18.64 9.94 -4.72
N MET A 274 -19.40 9.62 -5.76
CA MET A 274 -19.88 8.26 -6.03
C MET A 274 -18.71 7.28 -6.30
N ILE A 275 -17.68 7.70 -7.03
CA ILE A 275 -16.48 6.89 -7.28
C ILE A 275 -15.71 6.61 -5.97
N CYS A 276 -15.55 7.63 -5.12
CA CYS A 276 -14.93 7.49 -3.81
C CYS A 276 -15.72 6.55 -2.89
N LEU A 277 -17.06 6.66 -2.87
CA LEU A 277 -17.95 5.76 -2.12
C LEU A 277 -17.71 4.30 -2.54
N LYS A 278 -17.90 4.01 -3.84
CA LYS A 278 -17.75 2.65 -4.38
C LYS A 278 -16.36 2.08 -4.12
N SER A 279 -15.31 2.86 -4.35
CA SER A 279 -13.93 2.40 -4.17
C SER A 279 -13.61 2.13 -2.70
N SER A 280 -14.05 2.99 -1.78
CA SER A 280 -13.83 2.82 -0.34
C SER A 280 -14.57 1.60 0.23
N LEU A 281 -15.77 1.31 -0.28
CA LEU A 281 -16.52 0.10 0.09
C LEU A 281 -15.87 -1.18 -0.45
N VAL A 282 -15.28 -1.15 -1.66
CA VAL A 282 -14.51 -2.29 -2.17
C VAL A 282 -13.25 -2.52 -1.32
N VAL A 283 -12.52 -1.46 -0.96
CA VAL A 283 -11.37 -1.58 -0.04
C VAL A 283 -11.81 -2.16 1.31
N THR A 284 -12.90 -1.66 1.88
CA THR A 284 -13.51 -2.20 3.11
C THR A 284 -13.80 -3.70 3.00
N ALA A 285 -14.44 -4.12 1.90
CA ALA A 285 -14.74 -5.52 1.66
C ALA A 285 -13.46 -6.37 1.53
N ILE A 286 -12.39 -5.82 0.95
CA ILE A 286 -11.09 -6.50 0.87
C ILE A 286 -10.50 -6.69 2.26
N TYR A 287 -10.40 -5.64 3.08
CA TYR A 287 -9.88 -5.73 4.46
C TYR A 287 -10.64 -6.76 5.31
N ARG A 288 -11.97 -6.79 5.19
CA ARG A 288 -12.81 -7.79 5.86
C ARG A 288 -12.43 -9.22 5.48
N ASN A 289 -12.21 -9.46 4.19
CA ASN A 289 -12.06 -10.80 3.63
C ASN A 289 -10.59 -11.27 3.51
N LEU A 290 -9.60 -10.43 3.83
CA LEU A 290 -8.20 -10.85 3.80
C LEU A 290 -8.00 -12.06 4.74
N PRO A 291 -7.24 -13.08 4.31
CA PRO A 291 -6.97 -14.25 5.13
C PRO A 291 -6.09 -13.88 6.33
N HIS A 292 -6.29 -14.56 7.45
CA HIS A 292 -5.37 -14.43 8.58
C HIS A 292 -4.10 -15.24 8.28
N PRO A 293 -2.92 -14.75 8.69
CA PRO A 293 -1.71 -15.57 8.68
C PRO A 293 -1.95 -16.82 9.54
N ASN A 294 -1.80 -18.01 8.96
CA ASN A 294 -1.82 -19.27 9.69
C ASN A 294 -0.42 -19.90 9.65
N PRO A 295 0.44 -19.65 10.65
CA PRO A 295 1.84 -20.08 10.61
C PRO A 295 2.01 -21.60 10.62
N LEU A 296 1.00 -22.33 11.11
CA LEU A 296 1.04 -23.79 11.27
C LEU A 296 -0.41 -24.30 11.11
N ALA A 297 -0.74 -24.88 9.95
CA ALA A 297 -2.05 -25.45 9.64
C ALA A 297 -2.51 -26.61 10.58
N LEU A 298 -1.86 -26.79 11.72
CA LEU A 298 -1.96 -27.94 12.63
C LEU A 298 -2.29 -27.58 14.09
N ALA A 299 -2.47 -26.32 14.47
CA ALA A 299 -2.86 -25.97 15.84
C ALA A 299 -3.97 -24.91 15.90
N PRO A 300 -5.03 -25.09 16.70
CA PRO A 300 -5.92 -24.00 17.07
C PRO A 300 -5.12 -23.05 17.99
N SER A 301 -4.40 -22.11 17.36
CA SER A 301 -3.55 -21.16 18.07
C SER A 301 -4.40 -20.29 18.99
N ARG A 302 -4.04 -20.31 20.27
CA ARG A 302 -4.63 -19.48 21.31
C ARG A 302 -4.34 -18.00 21.03
N SER A 303 -5.40 -17.23 20.80
CA SER A 303 -5.58 -15.82 21.20
C SER A 303 -4.53 -14.77 20.80
N THR A 304 -3.68 -15.00 19.81
CA THR A 304 -2.89 -13.90 19.21
C THR A 304 -3.36 -13.71 17.78
N THR A 305 -4.25 -12.73 17.57
CA THR A 305 -4.71 -12.35 16.25
C THR A 305 -3.54 -11.67 15.53
N TYR A 306 -2.86 -12.40 14.64
CA TYR A 306 -1.86 -11.79 13.78
C TYR A 306 -2.52 -10.80 12.82
N PRO A 307 -1.88 -9.66 12.52
CA PRO A 307 -2.41 -8.69 11.58
C PRO A 307 -2.62 -9.33 10.21
N LYS A 308 -3.74 -9.01 9.56
CA LYS A 308 -4.05 -9.47 8.19
C LYS A 308 -3.26 -8.69 7.14
N THR A 309 -2.74 -7.53 7.52
CA THR A 309 -2.09 -6.58 6.63
C THR A 309 -0.70 -6.20 7.15
N ILE A 310 0.09 -5.63 6.25
CA ILE A 310 1.37 -4.99 6.57
C ILE A 310 1.20 -3.46 6.48
N PRO A 311 2.08 -2.66 7.11
CA PRO A 311 1.95 -1.20 7.14
C PRO A 311 1.84 -0.53 5.77
N TYR A 312 2.38 -1.16 4.73
CA TYR A 312 2.27 -0.70 3.35
C TYR A 312 0.83 -0.46 2.90
N PHE A 313 -0.15 -1.20 3.46
CA PHE A 313 -1.56 -1.05 3.12
C PHE A 313 -2.29 0.00 3.97
N ALA A 314 -1.74 0.42 5.11
CA ALA A 314 -2.45 1.27 6.08
C ALA A 314 -2.98 2.58 5.47
N CYS A 315 -2.25 3.16 4.51
CA CYS A 315 -2.67 4.36 3.80
C CYS A 315 -3.99 4.16 3.01
N SER A 316 -4.21 2.99 2.40
CA SER A 316 -5.45 2.72 1.67
C SER A 316 -6.66 2.61 2.62
N ALA A 317 -6.46 2.04 3.81
CA ALA A 317 -7.48 2.01 4.85
C ALA A 317 -7.78 3.42 5.37
N MET A 318 -6.76 4.20 5.73
CA MET A 318 -6.91 5.60 6.17
C MET A 318 -7.69 6.43 5.15
N GLN A 319 -7.30 6.37 3.88
CA GLN A 319 -7.97 7.11 2.81
C GLN A 319 -9.42 6.68 2.60
N SER A 320 -9.72 5.39 2.77
CA SER A 320 -11.08 4.86 2.66
C SER A 320 -11.93 5.29 3.86
N CYS A 321 -11.41 5.18 5.09
CA CYS A 321 -12.07 5.71 6.30
C CYS A 321 -12.41 7.19 6.14
N TYR A 322 -11.43 7.98 5.70
CA TYR A 322 -11.60 9.40 5.45
C TYR A 322 -12.74 9.65 4.46
N ALA A 323 -12.72 8.99 3.29
CA ALA A 323 -13.75 9.18 2.27
C ALA A 323 -15.15 8.81 2.78
N LEU A 324 -15.27 7.72 3.55
CA LEU A 324 -16.53 7.30 4.16
C LEU A 324 -17.04 8.32 5.19
N LEU A 325 -16.15 8.88 6.02
CA LEU A 325 -16.49 9.92 7.00
C LEU A 325 -16.90 11.25 6.34
N MET A 326 -16.26 11.62 5.23
CA MET A 326 -16.65 12.82 4.46
C MET A 326 -18.03 12.69 3.83
N LEU A 327 -18.33 11.53 3.25
CA LEU A 327 -19.65 11.24 2.70
C LEU A 327 -20.71 11.24 3.81
N LEU A 328 -20.37 10.72 5.00
CA LEU A 328 -21.24 10.76 6.17
C LEU A 328 -21.51 12.20 6.62
N HIS A 329 -20.47 13.04 6.67
CA HIS A 329 -20.61 14.44 7.01
C HIS A 329 -21.55 15.16 6.03
N ARG A 330 -21.34 14.99 4.72
CA ARG A 330 -22.20 15.56 3.68
C ARG A 330 -23.65 15.08 3.80
N LEU A 331 -23.86 13.78 3.98
CA LEU A 331 -25.20 13.21 4.17
C LEU A 331 -25.92 13.82 5.37
N ARG A 332 -25.21 14.00 6.50
CA ARG A 332 -25.76 14.64 7.71
C ARG A 332 -26.10 16.10 7.49
N ALA A 333 -25.23 16.85 6.81
CA ALA A 333 -25.48 18.25 6.47
C ALA A 333 -26.71 18.39 5.58
N SER A 334 -26.87 17.54 4.57
CA SER A 334 -28.06 17.50 3.70
C SER A 334 -29.33 17.14 4.46
N LEU A 335 -29.28 16.18 5.39
CA LEU A 335 -30.42 15.84 6.26
C LEU A 335 -30.79 16.99 7.20
N ALA A 336 -29.81 17.67 7.80
CA ALA A 336 -30.05 18.78 8.74
C ALA A 336 -30.62 20.04 8.06
N THR A 337 -30.32 20.22 6.78
CA THR A 337 -30.75 21.39 5.98
C THR A 337 -31.96 21.12 5.10
N ASP A 338 -32.55 19.92 5.16
CA ASP A 338 -33.67 19.47 4.32
C ASP A 338 -33.36 19.54 2.81
N ARG A 339 -32.10 19.23 2.45
CA ARG A 339 -31.57 19.24 1.07
C ARG A 339 -31.04 17.88 0.66
N LEU A 340 -31.80 16.82 0.94
CA LEU A 340 -31.39 15.45 0.65
C LEU A 340 -31.19 15.20 -0.85
N ALA A 341 -31.86 15.98 -1.71
CA ALA A 341 -31.69 15.97 -3.16
C ALA A 341 -30.22 16.11 -3.61
N ASP A 342 -29.40 16.86 -2.87
CA ASP A 342 -27.98 17.05 -3.17
C ASP A 342 -27.20 15.72 -3.05
N CYS A 343 -27.67 14.80 -2.21
CA CYS A 343 -27.09 13.48 -1.97
C CYS A 343 -27.74 12.35 -2.80
N TYR A 344 -28.71 12.61 -3.67
CA TYR A 344 -29.38 11.53 -4.43
C TYR A 344 -28.43 10.70 -5.29
N HIS A 345 -27.35 11.31 -5.75
CA HIS A 345 -26.30 10.62 -6.48
C HIS A 345 -25.55 9.57 -5.65
N LEU A 346 -25.70 9.53 -4.32
CA LEU A 346 -25.14 8.51 -3.43
C LEU A 346 -26.18 7.43 -3.04
N LEU A 347 -27.46 7.70 -3.29
CA LEU A 347 -28.57 6.84 -2.92
C LEU A 347 -28.97 5.94 -4.09
N ASN A 348 -29.56 4.78 -3.78
CA ASN A 348 -29.97 3.81 -4.80
C ASN A 348 -31.41 4.07 -5.26
N ASN A 349 -31.59 4.95 -6.24
CA ASN A 349 -32.90 5.33 -6.81
C ASN A 349 -33.90 5.83 -5.75
N PRO A 350 -33.59 6.93 -5.03
CA PRO A 350 -34.47 7.43 -3.98
C PRO A 350 -35.81 7.89 -4.55
N THR A 351 -36.90 7.54 -3.86
CA THR A 351 -38.23 8.09 -4.10
C THR A 351 -38.61 9.00 -2.93
N PRO A 352 -39.56 9.95 -3.09
CA PRO A 352 -39.98 10.82 -1.98
C PRO A 352 -40.50 10.06 -0.75
N LEU A 353 -40.90 8.80 -0.92
CA LEU A 353 -41.35 7.92 0.16
C LEU A 353 -40.22 7.10 0.79
N SER A 354 -39.08 6.96 0.11
CA SER A 354 -37.95 6.11 0.53
C SER A 354 -36.68 6.89 0.87
N GLU A 355 -36.58 8.18 0.52
CA GLU A 355 -35.35 8.98 0.62
C GLU A 355 -34.72 8.95 2.02
N ILE A 356 -35.53 9.05 3.08
CA ILE A 356 -35.07 8.95 4.47
C ILE A 356 -34.51 7.55 4.76
N ALA A 357 -35.22 6.50 4.31
CA ALA A 357 -34.81 5.12 4.53
C ALA A 357 -33.52 4.78 3.74
N ASP A 358 -33.38 5.29 2.53
CA ASP A 358 -32.19 5.15 1.70
C ASP A 358 -30.99 5.90 2.31
N ALA A 359 -31.21 7.08 2.87
CA ALA A 359 -30.21 7.83 3.62
C ALA A 359 -29.76 7.09 4.89
N GLU A 360 -30.69 6.53 5.65
CA GLU A 360 -30.40 5.71 6.83
C GLU A 360 -29.61 4.45 6.50
N ARG A 361 -29.96 3.78 5.40
CA ARG A 361 -29.18 2.64 4.87
C ARG A 361 -27.75 3.06 4.52
N LEU A 362 -27.57 4.16 3.80
CA LEU A 362 -26.24 4.67 3.45
C LEU A 362 -25.44 5.02 4.71
N ARG A 363 -26.06 5.68 5.69
CA ARG A 363 -25.43 6.01 6.99
C ARG A 363 -24.88 4.77 7.68
N GLU A 364 -25.64 3.68 7.71
CA GLU A 364 -25.24 2.42 8.32
C GLU A 364 -24.12 1.72 7.54
N GLU A 365 -24.19 1.75 6.21
CA GLU A 365 -23.14 1.22 5.33
C GLU A 365 -21.80 1.95 5.54
N LEU A 366 -21.83 3.28 5.62
CA LEU A 366 -20.65 4.11 5.91
C LEU A 366 -20.09 3.80 7.31
N ARG A 367 -20.96 3.68 8.32
CA ARG A 367 -20.57 3.33 9.69
C ARG A 367 -19.84 1.99 9.74
N HIS A 368 -20.43 0.95 9.16
CA HIS A 368 -19.84 -0.37 9.15
C HIS A 368 -18.51 -0.41 8.38
N GLY A 369 -18.39 0.40 7.32
CA GLY A 369 -17.14 0.52 6.59
C GLY A 369 -16.00 1.09 7.42
N VAL A 370 -16.23 2.21 8.12
CA VAL A 370 -15.24 2.81 9.02
C VAL A 370 -14.88 1.85 10.16
N GLU A 371 -15.87 1.14 10.71
CA GLU A 371 -15.69 0.17 11.78
C GLU A 371 -14.78 -1.01 11.37
N ILE A 372 -15.02 -1.60 10.19
CA ILE A 372 -14.18 -2.70 9.67
C ILE A 372 -12.72 -2.27 9.47
N LEU A 373 -12.53 -1.10 8.86
CA LEU A 373 -11.20 -0.58 8.58
C LEU A 373 -10.47 -0.19 9.88
N GLY A 374 -11.18 0.44 10.82
CA GLY A 374 -10.66 0.79 12.15
C GLY A 374 -10.21 -0.44 12.93
N ARG A 375 -11.01 -1.51 12.98
CA ARG A 375 -10.60 -2.78 13.63
C ARG A 375 -9.34 -3.36 12.99
N SER A 376 -9.25 -3.30 11.67
CA SER A 376 -8.09 -3.84 10.95
C SER A 376 -6.81 -3.08 11.29
N LEU A 377 -6.87 -1.74 11.32
CA LEU A 377 -5.70 -0.93 11.72
C LEU A 377 -5.34 -1.07 13.20
N LYS A 378 -6.34 -1.28 14.07
CA LYS A 378 -6.12 -1.56 15.50
C LYS A 378 -5.49 -2.95 15.73
N SER A 379 -5.76 -3.93 14.88
CA SER A 379 -5.04 -5.22 14.93
C SER A 379 -3.59 -5.12 14.46
N ASP A 380 -3.24 -4.07 13.71
CA ASP A 380 -1.92 -3.84 13.14
C ASP A 380 -0.98 -3.05 14.07
N VAL A 381 -1.36 -2.82 15.34
CA VAL A 381 -0.57 -2.06 16.34
C VAL A 381 0.80 -2.66 16.65
N ILE A 382 1.03 -3.92 16.28
CA ILE A 382 2.37 -4.54 16.32
C ILE A 382 3.38 -3.76 15.46
N PHE A 383 2.90 -3.03 14.45
CA PHE A 383 3.69 -2.08 13.69
C PHE A 383 3.54 -0.70 14.32
N GLU A 384 4.59 -0.23 15.00
CA GLU A 384 4.60 1.03 15.75
C GLU A 384 4.04 2.22 14.94
N GLY A 385 4.39 2.32 13.65
CA GLY A 385 3.92 3.37 12.75
C GLY A 385 2.42 3.33 12.40
N VAL A 386 1.72 2.23 12.65
CA VAL A 386 0.28 2.06 12.37
C VAL A 386 -0.57 2.37 13.60
N GLY A 387 -0.01 2.19 14.81
CA GLY A 387 -0.76 2.40 16.05
C GLY A 387 -1.33 3.82 16.22
N GLY A 388 -0.62 4.84 15.71
CA GLY A 388 -1.13 6.22 15.67
C GLY A 388 -2.35 6.38 14.75
N MET A 389 -2.30 5.77 13.56
CA MET A 389 -3.37 5.80 12.55
C MET A 389 -4.65 5.14 13.08
N GLY A 390 -4.51 4.00 13.77
CA GLY A 390 -5.66 3.30 14.39
C GLY A 390 -6.39 4.17 15.41
N ARG A 391 -5.64 4.86 16.29
CA ARG A 391 -6.23 5.78 17.29
C ARG A 391 -6.91 6.99 16.66
N GLU A 392 -6.35 7.50 15.57
CA GLU A 392 -6.93 8.64 14.83
C GLU A 392 -8.31 8.29 14.26
N ILE A 393 -8.43 7.12 13.61
CA ILE A 393 -9.72 6.63 13.10
C ILE A 393 -10.70 6.34 14.24
N GLU A 394 -10.23 5.76 15.34
CA GLU A 394 -11.08 5.49 16.51
C GLU A 394 -11.66 6.79 17.09
N GLY A 395 -10.84 7.82 17.25
CA GLY A 395 -11.30 9.15 17.66
C GLY A 395 -12.32 9.73 16.68
N ALA A 396 -12.06 9.64 15.38
CA ALA A 396 -12.96 10.11 14.33
C ALA A 396 -14.30 9.35 14.33
N TYR A 397 -14.25 8.04 14.53
CA TYR A 397 -15.43 7.18 14.61
C TYR A 397 -16.28 7.51 15.83
N LEU A 398 -15.68 7.63 17.01
CA LEU A 398 -16.42 7.97 18.24
C LEU A 398 -17.05 9.37 18.14
N ALA A 399 -16.34 10.33 17.55
CA ALA A 399 -16.87 11.66 17.32
C ALA A 399 -18.01 11.65 16.27
N ALA A 400 -17.90 10.83 15.23
CA ALA A 400 -18.96 10.65 14.25
C ALA A 400 -20.14 9.83 14.81
N PHE A 401 -19.94 8.88 15.73
CA PHE A 401 -20.95 7.96 16.23
C PHE A 401 -20.93 7.89 17.78
N PRO A 402 -21.37 8.96 18.47
CA PRO A 402 -21.21 9.11 19.92
C PRO A 402 -22.00 8.09 20.76
N SER A 403 -22.98 7.40 20.16
CA SER A 403 -23.77 6.35 20.79
C SER A 403 -23.18 4.93 20.64
N CYS A 404 -22.01 4.80 20.00
CA CYS A 404 -21.34 3.52 19.78
C CYS A 404 -20.16 3.30 20.74
N PHE A 405 -19.81 2.04 20.98
CA PHE A 405 -18.61 1.66 21.75
C PHE A 405 -17.34 1.75 20.89
N GLU A 406 -16.17 1.72 21.54
CA GLU A 406 -14.84 1.64 20.91
C GLU A 406 -14.75 0.49 19.89
N ILE A 407 -13.98 0.71 18.82
CA ILE A 407 -13.89 -0.18 17.64
C ILE A 407 -13.08 -1.45 17.96
#